data_AF-A0A0F5PMZ5-F1
#
_entry.id   AF-A0A0F5PMZ5-F1
#
_cell.length_a   1.000
_cell.length_b   1.000
_cell.length_c   1.000
_cell.angle_alpha   90.00
_cell.angle_beta   90.00
_cell.angle_gamma   90.00
#
_symmetry.space_group_name_H-M   'P 1'
#
loop_
_entity.id
_entity.type
_entity.pdbx_description
1 polymer ?
#
loop_
_entity_poly.entity_id
_entity_poly.type
_entity_poly.pdbx_seq_one_letter_code
_entity_poly.pdbx_strand_id
1 'polypeptide(L)'
;MSSVVEVLNSLARKSGLDTIYFVTTLKIIGIAYITEFGSQLCQDANEKNLASKIEIAGKVMIIFLSIPIIIGLVEAILSIMP
;
A
#
# COMPACT_ATOMS: atom_id res chain seq x y z
N MET A 1 -12.03 17.00 -1.65
CA MET A 1 -11.56 15.69 -1.14
C MET A 1 -12.57 14.57 -1.39
N SER A 2 -13.88 14.80 -1.25
CA SER A 2 -14.92 13.83 -1.58
C SER A 2 -14.83 13.28 -3.01
N SER A 3 -14.51 14.14 -4.00
CA SER A 3 -14.46 13.75 -5.42
C SER A 3 -13.38 12.70 -5.73
N VAL A 4 -12.23 12.71 -5.05
CA VAL A 4 -11.18 11.71 -5.25
C VAL A 4 -11.62 10.35 -4.71
N VAL A 5 -12.20 10.33 -3.51
CA VAL A 5 -12.74 9.12 -2.89
C VAL A 5 -13.89 8.53 -3.71
N GLU A 6 -14.73 9.37 -4.32
CA GLU A 6 -15.79 8.94 -5.22
C GLU A 6 -15.28 8.30 -6.51
N VAL A 7 -14.27 8.91 -7.14
CA VAL A 7 -13.63 8.38 -8.35
C VAL A 7 -12.97 7.03 -8.05
N LEU A 8 -12.26 6.95 -6.93
CA LEU A 8 -11.62 5.73 -6.44
C LEU A 8 -12.64 4.62 -6.15
N ASN A 9 -13.75 4.93 -5.49
CA ASN A 9 -14.85 3.99 -5.27
C ASN A 9 -15.53 3.56 -6.57
N SER A 10 -15.68 4.48 -7.53
CA SER A 10 -16.19 4.17 -8.88
C SER A 10 -15.28 3.18 -9.60
N LEU A 11 -13.96 3.39 -9.55
CA LEU A 11 -12.96 2.50 -10.15
C LEU A 11 -12.98 1.12 -9.50
N ALA A 12 -13.03 1.05 -8.16
CA ALA A 12 -13.12 -0.21 -7.43
C ALA A 12 -14.38 -1.01 -7.81
N ARG A 13 -15.53 -0.34 -7.99
CA ARG A 13 -16.77 -1.01 -8.43
C ARG A 13 -16.72 -1.48 -9.88
N LYS A 14 -16.03 -0.75 -10.77
CA LYS A 14 -15.97 -1.06 -12.21
C LYS A 14 -14.94 -2.13 -12.57
N SER A 15 -13.90 -2.32 -11.76
CA SER A 15 -12.82 -3.25 -12.07
C SER A 15 -13.18 -4.72 -11.82
N GLY A 16 -14.30 -5.01 -11.14
CA GLY A 16 -14.67 -6.37 -10.73
C GLY A 16 -13.70 -6.99 -9.72
N LEU A 17 -12.73 -6.21 -9.23
CA LEU A 17 -11.79 -6.63 -8.20
C LEU A 17 -12.46 -6.58 -6.84
N ASP A 18 -12.11 -7.53 -5.96
CA ASP A 18 -12.54 -7.47 -4.57
C ASP A 18 -12.12 -6.13 -3.94
N THR A 19 -13.05 -5.52 -3.20
CA THR A 19 -12.82 -4.27 -2.46
C THR A 19 -11.61 -4.40 -1.53
N ILE A 20 -11.28 -5.61 -1.07
CA ILE A 20 -10.07 -5.94 -0.31
C ILE A 20 -8.79 -5.48 -1.01
N TYR A 21 -8.62 -5.68 -2.32
CA TYR A 21 -7.38 -5.29 -3.00
C TYR A 21 -7.23 -3.77 -3.01
N PHE A 22 -8.32 -3.07 -3.32
CA PHE A 22 -8.35 -1.61 -3.36
C PHE A 22 -8.04 -0.99 -1.99
N VAL A 23 -8.69 -1.49 -0.93
CA VAL A 23 -8.44 -1.06 0.46
C VAL A 23 -7.00 -1.38 0.88
N THR A 24 -6.44 -2.51 0.46
CA THR A 24 -5.06 -2.89 0.78
C THR A 24 -4.04 -1.98 0.10
N THR A 25 -4.27 -1.61 -1.17
CA THR A 25 -3.44 -0.61 -1.86
C THR A 25 -3.44 0.73 -1.14
N LEU A 26 -4.62 1.23 -0.72
CA LEU A 26 -4.70 2.47 0.05
C LEU A 26 -3.96 2.38 1.39
N LYS A 27 -4.04 1.24 2.10
CA LYS A 27 -3.27 1.01 3.32
C LYS A 27 -1.76 1.08 3.07
N ILE A 28 -1.28 0.45 2.00
CA ILE A 28 0.14 0.49 1.62
C ILE A 28 0.60 1.92 1.36
N ILE A 29 -0.18 2.71 0.61
CA ILE A 29 0.14 4.12 0.33
C ILE A 29 0.23 4.91 1.65
N GLY A 30 -0.73 4.73 2.55
CA GLY A 30 -0.72 5.39 3.86
C GLY A 30 0.51 5.02 4.69
N ILE A 31 0.84 3.73 4.79
CA ILE A 31 2.01 3.24 5.52
C ILE A 31 3.30 3.81 4.93
N ALA A 32 3.42 3.87 3.59
CA ALA A 32 4.60 4.40 2.92
C ALA A 32 4.83 5.88 3.28
N TYR A 33 3.80 6.72 3.19
CA TYR A 33 3.90 8.13 3.54
C TYR A 33 4.23 8.36 5.01
N ILE A 34 3.57 7.63 5.93
CA ILE A 34 3.82 7.76 7.36
C ILE A 34 5.25 7.30 7.70
N THR A 35 5.71 6.19 7.11
CA THR A 35 7.06 5.67 7.33
C THR A 35 8.12 6.65 6.85
N GLU A 36 7.95 7.17 5.63
CA GLU A 36 8.91 8.10 5.02
C GLU A 36 9.00 9.39 5.83
N PHE A 37 7.84 9.97 6.17
CA PHE A 37 7.78 11.17 6.99
C PHE A 37 8.38 10.95 8.39
N GLY A 38 8.04 9.84 9.05
CA GLY A 38 8.59 9.49 10.36
C GLY A 38 10.11 9.26 10.32
N SER A 39 10.62 8.59 9.29
CA SER A 39 12.06 8.39 9.10
C SER A 39 12.78 9.72 8.90
N GLN A 40 12.24 10.61 8.06
CA GLN A 40 12.82 11.94 7.82
C GLN A 40 12.87 12.77 9.11
N LEU A 41 11.80 12.80 9.91
CA LEU A 41 11.80 13.48 11.20
C LEU A 41 12.89 12.96 12.16
N CYS A 42 13.11 11.64 12.20
CA CYS A 42 14.19 11.07 13.01
C CYS A 42 15.58 11.44 12.46
N GLN A 43 15.75 11.55 11.14
CA GLN A 43 17.00 12.02 10.54
C GLN A 43 17.27 13.49 10.88
N ASP A 44 16.23 14.33 10.84
CA ASP A 44 16.30 15.75 11.21
C ASP A 44 16.63 15.94 12.69
N ALA A 45 16.19 15.01 13.55
CA ALA A 45 16.57 14.94 14.96
C ALA A 45 17.99 14.37 15.20
N ASN A 46 18.77 14.13 14.13
CA ASN A 46 20.11 13.55 14.14
C ASN A 46 20.16 12.08 14.63
N GLU A 47 19.02 11.37 14.63
CA GLU A 47 18.85 9.97 15.06
C GLU A 47 18.78 9.00 13.87
N LYS A 48 19.88 8.95 13.09
CA LYS A 48 19.94 8.16 11.83
C LYS A 48 19.74 6.66 12.03
N ASN A 49 20.23 6.11 13.14
CA ASN A 49 20.09 4.68 13.43
C ASN A 49 18.62 4.31 13.68
N LEU A 50 17.84 5.20 14.30
CA LEU A 50 16.41 4.98 14.54
C LEU A 50 15.61 5.15 13.25
N ALA A 51 15.92 6.19 12.46
CA ALA A 51 15.30 6.43 11.16
C ALA A 51 15.42 5.20 10.23
N SER A 52 16.62 4.63 10.12
CA SER A 52 16.86 3.44 9.30
C SER A 52 16.03 2.22 9.76
N LYS A 53 15.84 2.06 11.07
CA LYS A 53 14.98 0.98 11.62
C LYS A 53 13.51 1.19 11.27
N ILE A 54 13.02 2.42 11.34
CA ILE A 54 11.65 2.78 10.95
C ILE A 54 11.43 2.47 9.47
N GLU A 55 12.37 2.88 8.62
CA GLU A 55 12.28 2.65 7.18
C GLU A 55 12.22 1.15 6.84
N ILE A 56 13.07 0.32 7.46
CA ILE A 56 13.05 -1.12 7.27
C ILE A 56 11.72 -1.72 7.75
N ALA A 57 11.23 -1.30 8.91
CA ALA A 57 9.96 -1.80 9.44
C ALA A 57 8.78 -1.49 8.50
N GLY A 58 8.71 -0.26 7.97
CA GLY A 58 7.70 0.13 7.00
C GLY A 58 7.79 -0.67 5.70
N LYS A 59 9.00 -0.88 5.17
CA LYS A 59 9.22 -1.71 3.98
C LYS A 59 8.77 -3.16 4.19
N VAL A 60 9.08 -3.76 5.33
CA VAL A 60 8.66 -5.13 5.67
C VAL A 60 7.12 -5.22 5.74
N MET A 61 6.46 -4.25 6.37
CA MET A 61 4.99 -4.18 6.41
C MET A 61 4.36 -4.07 5.02
N ILE A 62 4.93 -3.21 4.16
CA ILE A 62 4.46 -3.04 2.77
C ILE A 62 4.59 -4.35 1.98
N ILE A 63 5.73 -5.04 2.10
CA ILE A 63 5.95 -6.33 1.42
C ILE A 63 4.92 -7.36 1.88
N PHE A 64 4.68 -7.47 3.19
CA PHE A 64 3.70 -8.42 3.71
C PHE A 64 2.28 -8.15 3.18
N LEU A 65 1.86 -6.88 3.15
CA LEU A 65 0.57 -6.48 2.61
C LEU A 65 0.47 -6.60 1.09
N SER A 66 1.60 -6.65 0.37
CA SER A 66 1.61 -6.82 -1.08
C SER A 66 1.34 -8.25 -1.53
N ILE A 67 1.61 -9.26 -0.69
CA ILE A 67 1.38 -10.69 -0.99
C ILE A 67 -0.06 -10.96 -1.48
N PRO A 68 -1.13 -10.55 -0.77
CA PRO A 68 -2.51 -10.82 -1.22
C PRO A 68 -2.83 -10.15 -2.57
N ILE A 69 -2.23 -9.00 -2.87
CA ILE A 69 -2.42 -8.33 -4.16
C ILE A 69 -1.80 -9.17 -5.28
N ILE A 70 -0.59 -9.71 -5.06
CA ILE A 70 0.07 -10.58 -6.04
C ILE A 70 -0.76 -11.84 -6.30
N ILE A 71 -1.28 -12.46 -5.23
CA ILE A 71 -2.15 -13.64 -5.35
C ILE A 71 -3.40 -13.31 -6.18
N GLY A 72 -4.10 -12.22 -5.85
CA GLY A 72 -5.29 -11.80 -6.60
C GLY A 72 -5.00 -11.47 -8.07
N LEU A 73 -3.82 -10.92 -8.37
CA LEU A 73 -3.39 -10.69 -9.74
C LEU A 73 -3.15 -12.02 -10.48
N VAL A 74 -2.49 -12.99 -9.85
CA VAL A 74 -2.27 -14.32 -10.43
C VAL A 74 -3.60 -15.02 -10.69
N GLU A 75 -4.54 -14.99 -9.74
CA GLU A 75 -5.89 -15.55 -9.91
C GLU A 75 -6.62 -14.88 -11.07
N ALA A 76 -6.55 -13.54 -11.18
CA ALA A 76 -7.16 -12.81 -12.29
C ALA A 76 -6.57 -13.22 -13.64
N ILE A 77 -5.25 -13.39 -13.74
CA ILE A 77 -4.58 -13.87 -14.95
C ILE A 77 -5.03 -15.30 -15.29
N LEU A 78 -5.03 -16.21 -14.30
CA LEU A 78 -5.46 -17.60 -14.48
C LEU A 78 -6.92 -17.70 -14.92
N SER A 79 -7.79 -16.78 -14.48
CA SER A 79 -9.21 -16.77 -14.86
C SER A 79 -9.47 -16.40 -16.34
N ILE A 80 -8.50 -15.73 -16.99
CA ILE A 80 -8.58 -15.33 -18.40
C ILE A 80 -7.87 -16.35 -19.31
N MET A 81 -7.06 -17.23 -18.73
CA MET A 81 -6.38 -18.29 -19.45
C MET A 81 -7.40 -19.38 -19.85
N PRO A 82 -7.45 -19.79 -21.12
CA PRO A 82 -8.38 -20.81 -21.61
C PRO A 82 -8.12 -22.20 -21.03
#